data_AF-A0AAD7E5L1-F1
#
_entry.id   AF-A0AAD7E5L1-F1
#
_cell.length_a   1.000
_cell.length_b   1.000
_cell.length_c   1.000
_cell.angle_alpha   90.00
_cell.angle_beta   90.00
_cell.angle_gamma   90.00
#
_symmetry.space_group_name_H-M   'P 1'
#
loop_
_entity.id
_entity.type
_entity.pdbx_description
1 polymer ?
#
loop_
_entity_poly.entity_id
_entity_poly.type
_entity_poly.pdbx_seq_one_letter_code
_entity_poly.pdbx_strand_id
1 'polypeptide(L)'
;KQCYHCGATSTPLWRHDAATHHTVCNACGPYQQGGDGPVCSHCQTRQTSLWRRNEDGDRVCNACGVYKRLQGRERPLSLKKNKPRATHS
;
A
#
# COMPACT_ATOMS: atom_id res chain seq x y z
N LYS A 1 11.43 -18.10 8.77
CA LYS A 1 10.30 -17.70 7.90
C LYS A 1 10.80 -16.56 7.02
N GLN A 2 10.61 -16.61 5.69
CA GLN A 2 11.02 -15.54 4.77
C GLN A 2 9.86 -15.15 3.87
N CYS A 3 9.78 -13.88 3.50
CA CYS A 3 8.78 -13.40 2.56
C CYS A 3 9.09 -13.91 1.15
N TYR A 4 8.14 -14.58 0.50
CA TYR A 4 8.31 -15.08 -0.86
C TYR A 4 8.59 -13.95 -1.89
N HIS A 5 7.99 -12.77 -1.72
CA HIS A 5 8.13 -11.68 -2.71
C HIS A 5 9.36 -10.78 -2.54
N CYS A 6 9.88 -10.61 -1.32
CA CYS A 6 10.97 -9.67 -1.07
C CYS A 6 12.14 -10.26 -0.27
N GLY A 7 12.06 -11.53 0.15
CA GLY A 7 13.09 -12.18 0.95
C GLY A 7 13.20 -11.67 2.38
N ALA A 8 12.36 -10.73 2.82
CA ALA A 8 12.40 -10.21 4.19
C ALA A 8 12.32 -11.36 5.20
N THR A 9 13.24 -11.37 6.15
CA THR A 9 13.33 -12.35 7.25
C THR A 9 12.70 -11.82 8.54
N SER A 10 12.45 -10.52 8.61
CA SER A 10 11.79 -9.83 9.71
C SER A 10 10.56 -9.06 9.19
N THR A 11 9.45 -9.16 9.92
CA THR A 11 8.24 -8.37 9.70
C THR A 11 7.41 -8.39 10.98
N PRO A 12 6.78 -7.28 11.38
CA PRO A 12 5.94 -7.23 12.58
C PRO A 12 4.70 -8.13 12.48
N LEU A 13 4.29 -8.47 11.26
CA LEU A 13 3.21 -9.43 11.01
C LEU A 13 3.51 -10.23 9.74
N TRP A 14 3.35 -11.55 9.84
CA TRP A 14 3.40 -12.46 8.69
C TRP A 14 1.99 -12.68 8.15
N ARG A 15 1.83 -12.64 6.83
CA ARG A 15 0.57 -12.90 6.13
C ARG A 15 0.76 -14.12 5.22
N HIS A 16 -0.35 -14.73 4.82
CA HIS A 16 -0.37 -15.78 3.80
C HIS A 16 -1.18 -15.25 2.62
N ASP A 17 -0.63 -15.42 1.42
CA ASP A 17 -1.32 -15.05 0.20
C ASP A 17 -2.56 -15.93 -0.01
N ALA A 18 -3.70 -15.32 -0.30
CA ALA A 18 -4.96 -16.05 -0.43
C ALA A 18 -5.05 -16.85 -1.74
N ALA A 19 -4.25 -16.49 -2.76
CA ALA A 19 -4.26 -17.16 -4.05
C ALA A 19 -3.25 -18.33 -4.12
N THR A 20 -2.10 -18.20 -3.46
CA THR A 20 -0.95 -19.11 -3.59
C THR A 20 -0.51 -19.74 -2.26
N HIS A 21 -1.13 -19.36 -1.13
CA HIS A 21 -0.76 -19.78 0.23
C HIS A 21 0.69 -19.46 0.65
N HIS A 22 1.42 -18.67 -0.13
CA HIS A 22 2.80 -18.30 0.20
C HIS A 22 2.87 -17.35 1.39
N THR A 23 3.86 -17.56 2.27
CA THR A 23 4.14 -16.65 3.38
C THR A 23 4.76 -15.36 2.85
N VAL A 24 4.12 -14.23 3.17
CA VAL A 24 4.53 -12.90 2.74
C VAL A 24 4.60 -11.95 3.93
N CYS A 25 5.48 -10.94 3.85
CA CYS A 25 5.55 -9.93 4.90
C CYS A 25 4.31 -9.01 4.87
N ASN A 26 4.09 -8.28 5.96
CA ASN A 26 2.97 -7.34 6.06
C ASN A 26 2.99 -6.29 4.94
N ALA A 27 4.18 -5.89 4.50
CA ALA A 27 4.32 -4.97 3.39
C ALA A 27 3.92 -5.62 2.05
N CYS A 28 4.34 -6.87 1.79
CA CYS A 28 4.09 -7.53 0.51
C CYS A 28 2.65 -8.04 0.32
N GLY A 29 1.95 -8.40 1.40
CA GLY A 29 0.58 -8.92 1.34
C GLY A 29 -0.39 -8.09 0.49
N PRO A 30 -0.52 -6.78 0.70
CA PRO A 30 -1.48 -5.97 -0.06
C PRO A 30 -1.12 -5.72 -1.54
N TYR A 31 0.09 -6.07 -2.01
CA TYR A 31 0.54 -5.76 -3.38
C TYR A 31 0.23 -6.84 -4.42
N GLN A 32 -0.42 -7.93 -4.04
CA GLN A 32 -0.78 -9.03 -4.96
C GLN A 32 -2.15 -8.85 -5.64
N GLN A 33 -2.97 -7.86 -5.25
CA GLN A 33 -4.25 -7.60 -5.92
C GLN A 33 -4.02 -6.86 -7.24
N GLY A 34 -3.91 -7.65 -8.32
CA GLY A 34 -3.63 -7.19 -9.68
C GLY A 34 -4.74 -6.32 -10.28
N GLY A 35 -4.31 -5.35 -11.11
CA GLY A 35 -5.01 -4.79 -12.27
C GLY A 35 -6.33 -4.03 -12.07
N ASP A 36 -7.30 -4.64 -11.41
CA ASP A 36 -8.72 -4.29 -11.38
C ASP A 36 -9.19 -3.77 -10.00
N GLY A 37 -8.23 -3.55 -9.11
CA GLY A 37 -8.50 -2.98 -7.80
C GLY A 37 -8.96 -1.52 -7.86
N PRO A 38 -9.56 -1.03 -6.75
CA PRO A 38 -10.01 0.35 -6.66
C PRO A 38 -8.91 1.37 -6.96
N VAL A 39 -9.31 2.58 -7.35
CA VAL A 39 -8.42 3.67 -7.73
C VAL A 39 -8.46 4.76 -6.67
N CYS A 40 -7.30 5.34 -6.34
CA CYS A 40 -7.21 6.51 -5.47
C CYS A 40 -7.78 7.75 -6.18
N SER A 41 -8.75 8.43 -5.57
CA SER A 41 -9.32 9.66 -6.13
C SER A 41 -8.30 10.79 -6.29
N HIS A 42 -7.24 10.83 -5.45
CA HIS A 42 -6.22 11.89 -5.51
C HIS A 42 -5.13 11.67 -6.55
N CYS A 43 -4.51 10.49 -6.55
CA CYS A 43 -3.31 10.22 -7.35
C CYS A 43 -3.51 9.09 -8.37
N GLN A 44 -4.71 8.54 -8.47
CA GLN A 44 -5.07 7.47 -9.40
C GLN A 44 -4.21 6.20 -9.29
N THR A 45 -3.52 5.98 -8.16
CA THR A 45 -2.87 4.70 -7.92
C THR A 45 -3.91 3.62 -7.70
N ARG A 46 -3.70 2.44 -8.30
CA ARG A 46 -4.41 1.19 -7.97
C ARG A 46 -3.68 0.34 -6.95
N GLN A 47 -2.43 0.70 -6.67
CA GLN A 47 -1.56 0.00 -5.73
C GLN A 47 -1.42 0.82 -4.46
N THR A 48 -1.82 0.24 -3.34
CA THR A 48 -1.65 0.82 -2.00
C THR A 48 -1.62 -0.28 -0.95
N SER A 49 -0.87 -0.06 0.13
CA SER A 49 -0.86 -0.99 1.26
C SER A 49 -2.16 -1.00 2.06
N LEU A 50 -2.87 0.13 2.06
CA LEU A 50 -4.14 0.32 2.74
C LEU A 50 -4.98 1.35 1.99
N TRP A 51 -6.27 1.10 1.84
CA TRP A 51 -7.23 2.09 1.37
C TRP A 51 -7.75 2.90 2.56
N ARG A 52 -7.76 4.22 2.43
CA ARG A 52 -8.29 5.15 3.42
C ARG A 52 -9.48 5.90 2.81
N ARG A 53 -10.32 6.48 3.66
CA ARG A 53 -11.29 7.49 3.26
C ARG A 53 -10.82 8.87 3.72
N ASN A 54 -10.93 9.89 2.87
CA ASN A 54 -10.73 11.28 3.27
C ASN A 54 -12.00 11.80 4.00
N GLU A 55 -11.98 13.06 4.43
CA GLU A 55 -13.10 13.74 5.10
C GLU A 55 -14.34 13.84 4.20
N ASP A 56 -14.12 13.94 2.88
CA ASP A 56 -15.15 13.97 1.85
C ASP A 56 -15.79 12.59 1.59
N GLY A 57 -15.26 11.52 2.20
CA GLY A 57 -15.71 10.14 2.02
C GLY A 57 -15.11 9.40 0.82
N ASP A 58 -14.31 10.10 0.00
CA ASP A 58 -13.61 9.54 -1.15
C ASP A 58 -12.53 8.53 -0.75
N ARG A 59 -12.35 7.54 -1.63
CA ARG A 59 -11.34 6.51 -1.47
C ARG A 59 -9.96 7.04 -1.90
N VAL A 60 -9.03 7.07 -0.96
CA VAL A 60 -7.64 7.51 -1.20
C VAL A 60 -6.64 6.42 -0.79
N CYS A 61 -5.46 6.42 -1.41
CA CYS A 61 -4.38 5.51 -1.02
C CYS A 61 -3.78 5.91 0.33
N ASN A 62 -3.08 4.98 0.98
CA ASN A 62 -2.48 5.17 2.31
C ASN A 62 -1.59 6.41 2.33
N ALA A 63 -0.73 6.57 1.31
CA ALA A 63 0.19 7.70 1.24
C ALA A 63 -0.53 9.05 1.09
N CYS A 64 -1.61 9.13 0.30
CA CYS A 64 -2.37 10.37 0.14
C CYS A 64 -3.13 10.74 1.42
N GLY A 65 -3.80 9.77 2.06
CA GLY A 65 -4.53 10.03 3.30
C GLY A 65 -3.62 10.42 4.46
N VAL A 66 -2.47 9.76 4.61
CA VAL A 66 -1.49 10.10 5.65
C VAL A 66 -0.86 11.47 5.38
N TYR A 67 -0.53 11.79 4.13
CA TYR A 67 0.06 13.09 3.79
C TYR A 67 -0.91 14.24 4.09
N LYS A 68 -2.18 14.15 3.68
CA LYS A 68 -3.21 15.17 3.97
C LYS A 68 -3.37 15.35 5.48
N ARG A 69 -3.40 14.26 6.26
CA ARG A 69 -3.50 14.31 7.72
C ARG A 69 -2.28 14.96 8.39
N LEU A 70 -1.07 14.67 7.94
CA LEU A 70 0.16 15.16 8.59
C LEU A 70 0.58 16.57 8.15
N GLN A 71 0.23 16.97 6.93
CA GLN A 71 0.70 18.22 6.33
C GLN A 71 -0.42 19.24 6.12
N GLY A 72 -1.68 18.85 6.32
CA GLY A 72 -2.85 19.71 6.09
C GLY A 72 -3.11 20.05 4.61
N ARG A 73 -2.29 19.56 3.69
CA ARG A 73 -2.37 19.85 2.25
C ARG A 73 -2.27 18.58 1.41
N GLU A 74 -2.70 18.68 0.17
CA GLU A 74 -2.69 17.57 -0.77
C GLU A 74 -1.27 17.15 -1.16
N ARG A 75 -1.09 15.84 -1.40
CA ARG A 75 0.21 15.28 -1.77
C ARG A 75 0.57 15.74 -3.20
N PRO A 76 1.72 16.40 -3.42
CA PRO A 76 2.14 16.76 -4.76
C PRO A 76 2.36 15.50 -5.62
N LEU A 77 1.74 15.48 -6.80
CA LEU A 77 1.73 14.32 -7.69
C LEU A 77 3.14 14.00 -8.25
N SER A 78 4.04 14.97 -8.28
CA SER A 78 5.45 14.79 -8.64
C SER A 78 6.19 13.77 -7.75
N LEU A 79 5.66 13.48 -6.55
CA LEU A 79 6.21 12.49 -5.63
C LEU A 79 5.61 11.09 -5.81
N LYS A 80 4.71 10.87 -6.79
CA LYS A 80 4.08 9.57 -7.04
C LYS A 80 5.13 8.58 -7.52
N LYS A 81 5.50 7.63 -6.67
CA LYS A 81 6.41 6.52 -7.01
C LYS A 81 5.58 5.34 -7.52
N ASN A 82 5.89 4.84 -8.71
CA ASN A 82 5.16 3.74 -9.37
C ASN A 82 5.19 2.42 -8.59
N LYS A 83 6.09 2.30 -7.60
CA LYS A 83 6.09 1.19 -6.64
C LYS A 83 6.17 1.78 -5.23
N PRO A 84 5.19 1.53 -4.36
CA PRO A 84 5.34 1.86 -2.95
C PRO A 84 6.54 1.09 -2.40
N ARG A 85 7.48 1.82 -1.77
CA ARG A 85 8.68 1.21 -1.18
C ARG A 85 8.22 0.33 -0.03
N ALA A 86 8.47 -0.98 -0.12
CA ALA A 86 8.41 -1.85 1.04
C ALA A 86 9.51 -1.41 1.99
N THR A 87 9.16 -0.58 2.98
CA THR A 87 10.05 -0.28 4.10
C THR A 87 10.10 -1.52 4.97
N HIS A 88 11.22 -2.22 4.90
CA HIS A 88 11.60 -3.25 5.84
C HIS A 88 12.24 -2.53 7.03
N SER A 89 11.70 -2.77 8.23
CA SER A 89 12.36 -2.44 9.49
C SER A 89 13.17 -3.63 9.96
#